data_AF-V8N539-F1
#
_entry.id   AF-V8N539-F1
#
_cell.length_a   1.000
_cell.length_b   1.000
_cell.length_c   1.000
_cell.angle_alpha   90.00
_cell.angle_beta   90.00
_cell.angle_gamma   90.00
#
_symmetry.space_group_name_H-M   'P 1'
#
loop_
_entity.id
_entity.type
_entity.pdbx_description
1 polymer ?
#
loop_
_entity_poly.entity_id
_entity_poly.type
_entity_poly.pdbx_seq_one_letter_code
_entity_poly.pdbx_strand_id
1 'polypeptide(L)' 'MSRRVVRQSKFRHVFGQPVKADQMYEDIRVSKVTWDSSFCAVNPKFLAII' A
#
# COMPACT_ATOMS: atom_id res chain seq x y z
N MET A 1 -32.90 -24.61 5.70
CA MET A 1 -31.81 -23.69 6.10
C MET A 1 -30.73 -23.68 5.03
N SER A 2 -30.65 -22.62 4.22
CA SER A 2 -29.66 -22.52 3.15
C SER A 2 -28.26 -22.34 3.76
N ARG A 3 -27.42 -23.37 3.62
CA ARG A 3 -26.03 -23.36 4.05
C ARG A 3 -25.27 -22.43 3.09
N ARG A 4 -25.03 -21.18 3.49
CA ARG A 4 -24.15 -20.27 2.73
C ARG A 4 -22.76 -20.88 2.71
N VAL A 5 -22.38 -21.44 1.57
CA VAL A 5 -21.07 -22.08 1.33
C VAL A 5 -19.92 -21.08 1.49
N VAL A 6 -20.20 -19.78 1.38
CA VAL A 6 -19.17 -18.75 1.44
C VAL A 6 -19.56 -17.59 2.35
N ARG A 7 -18.62 -17.17 3.21
CA ARG A 7 -18.76 -16.00 4.10
C ARG A 7 -19.03 -14.75 3.26
N GLN A 8 -20.07 -13.99 3.58
CA GLN A 8 -20.26 -12.69 2.95
C GLN A 8 -19.21 -11.70 3.45
N SER A 9 -18.54 -11.05 2.52
CA SER A 9 -17.58 -9.97 2.79
C SER A 9 -17.75 -8.92 1.70
N LYS A 10 -17.91 -7.66 2.11
CA LYS A 10 -17.92 -6.52 1.18
C LYS A 10 -16.58 -6.36 0.46
N PHE A 11 -15.51 -6.92 1.03
CA PHE A 11 -14.15 -6.83 0.51
C PHE A 11 -13.74 -8.01 -0.37
N ARG A 12 -14.68 -8.90 -0.73
CA ARG A 12 -14.39 -10.13 -1.49
C ARG A 12 -13.66 -9.90 -2.82
N HIS A 13 -13.85 -8.73 -3.41
CA HIS A 13 -13.28 -8.36 -4.71
C HIS A 13 -12.31 -7.16 -4.61
N VAL A 14 -11.77 -6.88 -3.42
CA VAL A 14 -10.70 -5.89 -3.28
C VAL A 14 -9.41 -6.48 -3.86
N PHE A 15 -8.76 -5.73 -4.75
CA PHE A 15 -7.47 -6.06 -5.33
C PHE A 15 -6.58 -4.81 -5.37
N GLY A 16 -5.26 -5.00 -5.37
CA GLY A 16 -4.30 -3.91 -5.49
C GLY A 16 -4.06 -3.56 -6.96
N GLN A 17 -4.00 -2.27 -7.27
CA GLN A 17 -3.60 -1.76 -8.58
C GLN A 17 -2.42 -0.79 -8.40
N PRO A 18 -1.20 -1.16 -8.82
CA PRO A 18 -0.10 -0.21 -8.82
C PRO A 18 -0.34 0.89 -9.84
N VAL A 19 0.20 2.08 -9.55
CA VAL A 19 0.21 3.21 -10.49
C VAL A 19 1.17 2.94 -11.65
N LYS A 20 1.02 3.70 -12.73
CA LYS A 20 1.96 3.66 -13.87
C LYS A 20 3.26 4.37 -13.51
N ALA A 21 4.34 4.09 -14.25
CA ALA A 21 5.68 4.62 -13.97
C ALA A 21 5.75 6.16 -13.99
N ASP A 22 4.96 6.82 -14.84
CA ASP A 22 4.84 8.28 -14.91
C ASP A 22 4.30 8.93 -13.62
N GLN A 23 3.69 8.14 -12.74
CA GLN A 23 3.16 8.58 -11.44
C GLN A 23 3.99 8.06 -10.26
N MET A 24 5.09 7.35 -10.53
CA MET A 24 6.00 6.89 -9.49
C MET A 24 7.03 7.97 -9.15
N TYR A 25 7.54 7.90 -7.92
CA TYR A 25 8.70 8.67 -7.53
C TYR A 25 9.97 7.86 -7.85
N GLU A 26 10.78 8.36 -8.75
CA GLU A 26 12.04 7.72 -9.17
C GLU A 26 13.25 8.48 -8.60
N ASP A 27 14.41 7.82 -8.60
CA ASP A 27 15.71 8.37 -8.15
C ASP A 27 15.74 8.84 -6.67
N ILE A 28 14.94 8.20 -5.80
CA ILE A 28 14.98 8.43 -4.35
C ILE A 28 15.91 7.41 -3.67
N ARG A 29 16.93 7.91 -2.97
CA ARG A 29 17.85 7.08 -2.15
C ARG A 29 17.25 6.82 -0.78
N VAL A 30 16.70 5.63 -0.58
CA VAL A 30 16.11 5.17 0.69
C VAL A 30 17.20 4.68 1.65
N SER A 31 17.00 4.92 2.94
CA SER A 31 17.86 4.41 4.02
C SER A 31 17.97 2.90 4.01
N LYS A 32 19.19 2.41 4.27
CA LYS A 32 19.51 0.99 4.46
C LYS A 32 19.77 0.64 5.93
N VAL A 33 19.42 1.56 6.84
CA VAL A 33 19.63 1.39 8.28
C VAL A 33 18.70 0.28 8.80
N THR A 34 19.20 -0.55 9.70
CA THR A 34 18.41 -1.59 10.37
C THR A 34 17.58 -0.96 11.49
N TRP A 35 16.29 -0.76 11.23
CA TRP A 35 15.34 -0.24 12.20
C TRP A 35 13.92 -0.72 11.84
N ASP A 36 13.05 -0.92 12.83
CA ASP A 36 11.71 -1.51 12.62
C ASP A 36 10.63 -0.50 12.17
N SER A 37 11.04 0.71 11.76
CA SER A 37 10.11 1.73 11.28
C SER A 37 9.77 1.54 9.79
N SER A 38 8.68 2.16 9.34
CA SER A 38 8.22 2.06 7.94
C SER A 38 9.10 2.78 6.93
N PHE A 39 9.98 3.69 7.37
CA PHE A 39 10.83 4.57 6.54
C PHE A 39 10.09 5.43 5.49
N CYS A 40 8.76 5.41 5.52
CA CYS A 40 7.87 6.16 4.65
C CYS A 40 6.64 6.61 5.43
N ALA A 41 6.28 7.89 5.29
CA ALA A 41 5.05 8.48 5.83
C ALA A 41 4.44 9.43 4.79
N VAL A 42 3.11 9.40 4.67
CA VAL A 42 2.37 10.18 3.68
C VAL A 42 1.20 10.94 4.29
N ASN A 43 0.93 12.11 3.75
CA ASN A 43 -0.32 12.83 3.94
C ASN A 43 -0.81 13.37 2.58
N PRO A 44 -2.01 13.96 2.48
CA PRO A 44 -2.55 14.43 1.20
C PRO A 44 -1.72 15.51 0.48
N LYS A 45 -0.72 16.12 1.12
CA LYS A 45 0.11 17.19 0.57
C LYS A 45 1.60 16.83 0.46
N PHE A 46 2.09 15.90 1.28
CA PHE A 46 3.51 15.66 1.47
C PHE A 46 3.83 14.17 1.64
N LEU A 47 5.03 13.80 1.20
CA LEU A 47 5.64 12.48 1.33
C LEU A 47 6.98 12.65 2.04
N ALA A 48 7.23 11.84 3.07
CA ALA A 48 8.50 11.77 3.79
C ALA A 48 9.11 10.38 3.62
N ILE A 49 10.37 10.34 3.18
CA ILE A 49 11.16 9.12 2.95
C ILE A 49 12.50 9.30 3.66
N ILE A 50 12.93 8.26 4.38
CA ILE A 50 14.21 8.20 5.10
C ILE A 50 15.16 7.28 4.35
#